data_AF-A0A0B6Y5Y1-F1
#
_entry.id   AF-A0A0B6Y5Y1-F1
#
_cell.length_a   1.000
_cell.length_b   1.000
_cell.length_c   1.000
_cell.angle_alpha   90.00
_cell.angle_beta   90.00
_cell.angle_gamma   90.00
#
_symmetry.space_group_name_H-M   'P 1'
#
loop_
_entity.id
_entity.type
_entity.pdbx_description
1 polymer ?
#
loop_
_entity_poly.entity_id
_entity_poly.type
_entity_poly.pdbx_seq_one_letter_code
_entity_poly.pdbx_strand_id
1 'polypeptide(L)'
;GALNGAGWILWCAYHWKTKPYVKKCFFVIMGLNTLLLLEITDFPPLLWTFDAHAIWHGGTVPLNLLWYSFIIDDALDEDTSKETVYDVKKIV
;
A
#
# COMPACT_ATOMS: atom_id res chain seq x y z
N GLY A 1 -3.49 -4.65 14.75
CA GLY A 1 -3.93 -4.73 13.34
C GLY A 1 -4.66 -3.47 12.90
N ALA A 2 -5.91 -3.29 13.32
CA ALA A 2 -6.78 -2.20 12.85
C ALA A 2 -6.25 -0.78 13.11
N LEU A 3 -5.65 -0.51 14.27
CA LEU A 3 -5.06 0.81 14.58
C LEU A 3 -3.92 1.18 13.64
N ASN A 4 -3.08 0.21 13.26
CA ASN A 4 -2.00 0.43 12.30
C ASN A 4 -2.58 0.75 10.91
N GLY A 5 -3.58 -0.01 10.46
CA GLY A 5 -4.29 0.27 9.20
C GLY A 5 -4.94 1.65 9.19
N ALA A 6 -5.61 2.03 10.28
CA ALA A 6 -6.23 3.36 10.41
C ALA A 6 -5.19 4.48 10.39
N GLY A 7 -4.06 4.32 11.08
CA GLY A 7 -2.95 5.28 11.05
C GLY A 7 -2.40 5.47 9.64
N TRP A 8 -2.18 4.38 8.91
CA TRP A 8 -1.74 4.43 7.52
C TRP A 8 -2.77 5.08 6.58
N ILE A 9 -4.07 4.81 6.76
CA ILE A 9 -5.13 5.44 5.96
C ILE A 9 -5.19 6.96 6.23
N LEU A 10 -5.10 7.38 7.49
CA LEU A 10 -5.09 8.80 7.85
C LEU A 10 -3.85 9.50 7.29
N TRP A 11 -2.69 8.86 7.36
CA TRP A 11 -1.45 9.36 6.77
C TRP A 11 -1.56 9.46 5.24
N CYS A 12 -2.16 8.46 4.59
CA CYS A 12 -2.41 8.49 3.15
C CYS A 12 -3.37 9.61 2.75
N ALA A 13 -4.44 9.82 3.53
CA ALA A 13 -5.41 10.89 3.30
C ALA A 13 -4.77 12.28 3.45
N TYR A 14 -3.87 12.44 4.43
CA TYR A 14 -3.15 13.68 4.65
C TYR A 14 -2.15 14.00 3.53
N HIS A 15 -1.39 13.01 3.05
CA HIS A 15 -0.39 13.19 1.98
C HIS A 15 -0.93 12.99 0.56
N TRP A 16 -2.24 12.77 0.39
CA TRP A 16 -2.89 12.46 -0.90
C TRP A 16 -2.63 13.51 -1.99
N LYS A 17 -2.52 14.78 -1.58
CA LYS A 17 -2.36 15.93 -2.49
C LYS A 17 -0.89 16.24 -2.80
N THR A 18 0.03 15.89 -1.90
CA THR A 18 1.44 16.26 -1.96
C THR A 18 2.31 15.21 -2.65
N LYS A 19 1.96 13.91 -2.53
CA LYS A 19 2.80 12.81 -3.03
C LYS A 19 1.96 11.79 -3.80
N PRO A 20 2.10 11.69 -5.14
CA PRO A 20 1.25 10.83 -5.97
C PRO A 20 1.43 9.33 -5.69
N TYR A 21 2.60 8.90 -5.18
CA TYR A 21 2.89 7.51 -4.83
C TYR A 21 2.07 7.01 -3.63
N VAL A 22 1.58 7.91 -2.78
CA VAL A 22 0.73 7.58 -1.61
C VAL A 22 -0.59 6.92 -2.01
N LYS A 23 -1.07 7.17 -3.24
CA LYS A 23 -2.25 6.48 -3.78
C LYS A 23 -2.03 4.97 -3.90
N LYS A 24 -0.80 4.52 -4.22
CA LYS A 24 -0.44 3.10 -4.29
C LYS A 24 -0.58 2.45 -2.90
N CYS A 25 -0.09 3.12 -1.87
CA CYS A 25 -0.22 2.69 -0.48
C CYS A 25 -1.70 2.54 -0.06
N PHE A 26 -2.53 3.53 -0.39
CA PHE A 26 -3.98 3.45 -0.10
C PHE A 26 -4.65 2.24 -0.77
N PHE A 27 -4.37 1.98 -2.04
CA PHE A 27 -4.90 0.80 -2.74
C PHE A 27 -4.43 -0.51 -2.11
N VAL A 28 -3.16 -0.58 -1.68
CA VAL A 28 -2.65 -1.76 -0.95
C VAL A 28 -3.40 -1.95 0.36
N ILE A 29 -3.56 -0.91 1.17
CA ILE A 29 -4.21 -1.04 2.47
C ILE A 29 -5.70 -1.42 2.32
N MET A 30 -6.41 -0.79 1.39
CA MET A 30 -7.81 -1.15 1.13
C MET A 30 -7.92 -2.59 0.62
N GLY A 31 -7.10 -2.96 -0.37
CA GLY A 31 -7.11 -4.32 -0.92
C GLY A 31 -6.82 -5.38 0.13
N LEU A 32 -5.85 -5.14 1.03
CA LEU A 32 -5.49 -6.08 2.09
C LEU A 32 -6.63 -6.24 3.10
N ASN A 33 -7.29 -5.14 3.47
CA ASN A 33 -8.44 -5.19 4.37
C ASN A 33 -9.64 -5.90 3.73
N THR A 34 -9.91 -5.65 2.44
CA THR A 34 -10.99 -6.33 1.70
C THR A 34 -10.72 -7.83 1.58
N LEU A 35 -9.48 -8.22 1.24
CA LEU A 35 -9.10 -9.63 1.17
C LEU A 35 -9.25 -10.31 2.55
N LEU A 36 -8.91 -9.60 3.64
CA LEU A 36 -8.99 -10.16 4.98
C LEU A 36 -10.44 -10.35 5.42
N LEU A 37 -11.30 -9.39 5.06
CA LEU A 37 -12.75 -9.49 5.25
C LEU A 37 -13.33 -10.67 4.46
N LEU A 38 -12.87 -10.88 3.22
CA LEU A 38 -13.26 -12.02 2.38
C LEU A 38 -12.85 -13.36 3.00
N GLU A 39 -11.65 -13.45 3.57
CA GLU A 39 -11.19 -14.65 4.29
C GLU A 39 -12.03 -14.94 5.54
N ILE A 40 -12.42 -13.90 6.30
CA ILE A 40 -13.26 -14.04 7.49
C ILE A 40 -14.72 -14.39 7.15
N THR A 41 -15.23 -13.96 6.00
CA THR A 41 -16.63 -14.20 5.60
C THR A 41 -16.89 -15.58 5.01
N ASP A 42 -15.86 -16.43 4.93
CA ASP A 42 -15.85 -17.86 4.55
C ASP A 42 -17.15 -18.33 3.84
N PHE A 43 -17.24 -18.00 2.56
CA PHE A 43 -18.41 -18.32 1.75
C PHE A 43 -18.23 -19.70 1.10
N PRO A 44 -19.29 -20.54 1.02
CA PRO A 44 -19.23 -21.79 0.28
C PRO A 44 -18.84 -21.51 -1.18
N PRO A 45 -18.09 -22.42 -1.83
CA PRO A 45 -17.45 -22.16 -3.12
C PRO A 45 -18.48 -21.69 -4.16
N LEU A 46 -18.34 -20.43 -4.59
CA LEU A 46 -19.16 -19.89 -5.66
C LEU A 46 -18.68 -20.54 -6.97
N LEU A 47 -19.62 -21.16 -7.69
CA LEU A 47 -19.40 -21.83 -8.98
C LEU A 47 -18.42 -23.03 -8.94
N TRP A 48 -18.21 -23.67 -7.78
CA TRP A 48 -17.26 -24.81 -7.65
C TRP A 48 -15.79 -24.48 -8.00
N THR A 49 -15.46 -23.19 -8.23
CA THR A 49 -14.12 -22.75 -8.68
C THR A 49 -13.52 -21.64 -7.83
N PHE A 50 -14.32 -20.76 -7.24
CA PHE A 50 -13.83 -19.61 -6.48
C PHE A 50 -14.25 -19.72 -5.02
N ASP A 51 -13.27 -20.03 -4.18
CA ASP A 51 -13.37 -19.99 -2.73
C ASP A 51 -12.73 -18.71 -2.18
N ALA A 52 -13.11 -18.30 -0.97
CA ALA A 52 -12.54 -17.17 -0.25
C ALA A 52 -11.01 -17.25 -0.21
N HIS A 53 -10.48 -18.46 0.00
CA HIS A 53 -9.05 -18.71 0.07
C HIS A 53 -8.34 -18.53 -1.28
N ALA A 54 -8.96 -18.93 -2.39
CA ALA A 54 -8.38 -18.76 -3.73
C ALA A 54 -8.29 -17.27 -4.12
N ILE A 55 -9.31 -16.49 -3.75
CA ILE A 55 -9.34 -15.04 -3.98
C ILE A 55 -8.31 -14.32 -3.09
N TRP A 56 -8.13 -14.77 -1.85
CA TRP A 56 -7.07 -14.28 -0.96
C TRP A 56 -5.68 -14.47 -1.59
N HIS A 57 -5.35 -15.68 -2.04
CA HIS A 57 -4.07 -15.96 -2.71
C HIS A 57 -3.89 -15.16 -4.00
N GLY A 58 -4.93 -15.07 -4.83
CA GLY A 58 -4.88 -14.32 -6.09
C GLY A 58 -4.74 -12.81 -5.90
N GLY A 59 -5.37 -12.25 -4.86
CA GLY A 59 -5.35 -10.82 -4.57
C GLY A 59 -4.07 -10.37 -3.88
N THR A 60 -3.48 -11.18 -3.02
CA THR A 60 -2.25 -10.82 -2.28
C THR A 60 -1.02 -10.71 -3.18
N VAL A 61 -0.95 -11.45 -4.28
CA VAL A 61 0.18 -11.40 -5.24
C VAL A 61 0.38 -10.01 -5.87
N PRO A 62 -0.60 -9.43 -6.60
CA PRO A 62 -0.43 -8.09 -7.19
C PRO A 62 -0.32 -7.00 -6.12
N LEU A 63 -0.94 -7.19 -4.95
CA LEU A 63 -0.89 -6.24 -3.85
C LEU A 63 0.54 -6.10 -3.28
N ASN A 64 1.27 -7.21 -3.15
CA ASN A 64 2.66 -7.20 -2.73
C ASN A 64 3.55 -6.45 -3.72
N LEU A 65 3.35 -6.65 -5.04
CA LEU A 65 4.11 -5.92 -6.06
C LEU A 65 3.86 -4.39 -5.99
N LEU A 66 2.60 -3.98 -5.77
CA LEU A 66 2.25 -2.58 -5.55
C LEU A 66 2.90 -2.00 -4.30
N TRP A 67 2.98 -2.79 -3.22
CA TRP A 67 3.65 -2.40 -1.98
C TRP A 67 5.15 -2.16 -2.19
N TYR A 68 5.83 -3.06 -2.90
CA TYR A 68 7.24 -2.88 -3.26
C TYR A 68 7.46 -1.63 -4.11
N SER A 69 6.60 -1.37 -5.08
CA SER A 69 6.69 -0.13 -5.88
C SER A 69 6.52 1.11 -5.01
N PHE A 70 5.64 1.08 -4.01
CA PHE A 70 5.49 2.19 -3.07
C PHE A 70 6.76 2.43 -2.24
N ILE A 71 7.39 1.38 -1.72
CA ILE A 71 8.63 1.50 -0.93
C ILE A 71 9.77 2.08 -1.78
N ILE A 72 9.90 1.64 -3.04
CA ILE A 72 10.93 2.14 -3.95
C ILE A 72 10.71 3.63 -4.21
N ASP A 73 9.47 4.05 -4.50
CA ASP A 73 9.15 5.46 -4.74
C ASP A 73 9.43 6.32 -3.49
N ASP A 74 9.14 5.80 -2.29
CA ASP A 74 9.39 6.49 -1.03
C ASP A 74 10.90 6.66 -0.76
N ALA A 75 11.70 5.62 -1.01
CA ALA A 75 13.15 5.67 -0.88
C ALA A 75 13.80 6.65 -1.87
N LEU A 76 13.31 6.70 -3.11
CA LEU A 76 13.79 7.64 -4.13
C LEU A 76 13.47 9.10 -3.78
N ASP A 77 12.28 9.35 -3.22
CA ASP A 77 11.88 10.68 -2.77
C ASP A 77 12.76 11.16 -1.61
N GLU A 78 13.08 10.27 -0.67
CA GLU A 78 13.98 10.56 0.44
C GLU A 78 15.41 10.88 -0.05
N ASP A 79 15.95 10.08 -0.97
CA ASP A 79 17.32 10.28 -1.48
C ASP A 79 17.45 11.60 -2.26
N THR A 80 16.48 11.89 -3.14
CA THR A 80 16.41 13.17 -3.87
C THR A 80 16.35 14.38 -2.92
N SER A 81 15.60 14.24 -1.82
CA SER A 81 15.51 15.30 -0.81
C SER A 81 16.83 15.54 -0.08
N LYS A 82 17.60 14.48 0.19
CA LYS A 82 18.91 14.55 0.82
C LYS A 82 19.94 15.22 -0.09
N GLU A 83 20.02 14.79 -1.36
CA GLU A 83 20.93 15.41 -2.33
C GLU A 83 20.72 16.92 -2.45
N THR A 84 19.46 17.36 -2.53
CA THR A 84 19.11 18.79 -2.60
C THR A 84 19.62 19.56 -1.38
N VAL A 85 19.50 19.00 -0.17
CA VAL A 85 19.97 19.64 1.07
C VAL A 85 21.49 19.69 1.16
N TYR A 86 22.19 18.64 0.71
CA TYR A 86 23.66 18.64 0.68
C TYR A 86 24.22 19.65 -0.31
N ASP A 87 23.62 19.79 -1.49
CA ASP A 87 24.05 20.77 -2.49
C ASP A 87 23.88 22.21 -1.99
N VAL A 88 22.74 22.52 -1.36
CA VAL A 88 22.52 23.83 -0.72
C VAL A 88 23.57 24.14 0.34
N LYS A 89 23.92 23.17 1.19
CA LYS A 89 24.96 23.35 2.23
C LYS A 89 26.38 23.52 1.68
N LYS A 90 26.63 23.12 0.43
CA LYS A 90 27.95 23.27 -0.20
C LYS A 90 28.15 24.65 -0.81
N ILE A 91 27.05 25.33 -1.13
CA ILE A 91 27.02 26.66 -1.76
C ILE A 91 27.04 27.78 -0.70
N VAL A 92 26.65 27.49 0.55
CA VAL A 92 26.66 28.41 1.71
C VAL A 92 27.90 28.19 2.55
#